data_AF-E7G689-F1
#
_entry.id   AF-E7G689-F1
#
_cell.length_a   1.000
_cell.length_b   1.000
_cell.length_c   1.000
_cell.angle_alpha   90.00
_cell.angle_beta   90.00
_cell.angle_gamma   90.00
#
_symmetry.space_group_name_H-M   'P 1'
#
loop_
_entity.id
_entity.type
_entity.pdbx_description
1 polymer ?
#
loop_
_entity_poly.entity_id
_entity_poly.type
_entity_poly.pdbx_seq_one_letter_code
_entity_poly.pdbx_strand_id
1 'polypeptide(L)'
;MLKRELSIKIDYLSMIFENMKAEVLIRRVLGLLLEYYLIQKAKVKHKDYTRLYQFGTIKVYGDRQLNDGTNKVECHLVLSVQGYDYYSLLQTTKAPIVISLILVYK
;
A
#
# COMPACT_ATOMS: atom_id res chain seq x y z
N MET A 1 -4.25 10.13 39.24
CA MET A 1 -4.94 10.24 37.94
C MET A 1 -3.88 10.06 36.86
N LEU A 2 -3.78 8.87 36.25
CA LEU A 2 -2.81 8.62 35.17
C LEU A 2 -3.17 9.50 33.98
N LYS A 3 -2.32 10.46 33.63
CA LYS A 3 -2.37 11.15 32.33
C LYS A 3 -2.26 10.05 31.28
N ARG A 4 -3.36 9.75 30.58
CA ARG A 4 -3.26 9.00 29.33
C ARG A 4 -2.47 9.88 28.37
N GLU A 5 -1.26 9.47 28.07
CA GLU A 5 -0.48 10.11 27.01
C GLU A 5 -1.29 10.02 25.71
N LEU A 6 -1.45 11.16 25.05
CA LEU A 6 -2.13 11.22 23.76
C LEU A 6 -1.26 10.46 22.74
N SER A 7 -1.78 9.35 22.20
CA SER A 7 -1.15 8.66 21.10
C SER A 7 -1.85 9.00 19.78
N ILE A 8 -1.05 9.28 18.75
CA ILE A 8 -1.50 9.52 17.39
C ILE A 8 -1.00 8.37 16.54
N LYS A 9 -1.89 7.78 15.75
CA LYS A 9 -1.55 6.70 14.81
C LYS A 9 -2.30 6.86 13.51
N ILE A 10 -1.76 6.26 12.44
CA ILE A 10 -2.43 6.19 11.14
C ILE A 10 -3.52 5.14 11.23
N ASP A 11 -4.78 5.55 11.08
CA ASP A 11 -5.95 4.66 11.05
C ASP A 11 -6.28 4.15 9.64
N TYR A 12 -5.87 4.91 8.62
CA TYR A 12 -6.06 4.57 7.22
C TYR A 12 -5.07 5.33 6.32
N LEU A 13 -4.44 4.64 5.38
CA LEU A 13 -3.63 5.24 4.32
C LEU A 13 -4.05 4.66 2.97
N SER A 14 -4.32 5.54 2.01
CA SER A 14 -4.64 5.18 0.63
C SER A 14 -3.81 6.02 -0.33
N MET A 15 -3.00 5.37 -1.17
CA MET A 15 -2.10 6.06 -2.10
C MET A 15 -2.18 5.44 -3.49
N ILE A 16 -2.29 6.30 -4.50
CA ILE A 16 -2.27 5.90 -5.91
C ILE A 16 -0.88 6.18 -6.46
N PHE A 17 -0.29 5.19 -7.11
CA PHE A 17 1.01 5.29 -7.76
C PHE A 17 0.81 5.17 -9.27
N GLU A 18 0.91 6.30 -9.93
CA GLU A 18 0.91 6.37 -11.39
C GLU A 18 2.24 5.80 -11.92
N ASN A 19 2.16 5.11 -13.07
CA ASN A 19 3.31 4.53 -13.74
C ASN A 19 4.12 3.53 -12.87
N MET A 20 3.45 2.78 -12.00
CA MET A 20 4.07 1.78 -11.13
C MET A 20 3.25 0.50 -11.08
N LYS A 21 3.91 -0.64 -11.32
CA LYS A 21 3.32 -1.98 -11.12
C LYS A 21 3.17 -2.27 -9.64
N ALA A 22 2.09 -2.97 -9.28
CA ALA A 22 1.83 -3.40 -7.89
C ALA A 22 3.01 -4.22 -7.32
N GLU A 23 3.63 -5.09 -8.12
CA GLU A 23 4.78 -5.90 -7.70
C GLU A 23 6.01 -5.05 -7.35
N VAL A 24 6.22 -3.96 -8.10
CA VAL A 24 7.32 -3.01 -7.87
C VAL A 24 7.07 -2.25 -6.57
N LEU A 25 5.84 -1.78 -6.35
CA LEU A 25 5.43 -1.16 -5.10
C LEU A 25 5.69 -2.10 -3.91
N ILE A 26 5.20 -3.35 -3.97
CA ILE A 26 5.33 -4.33 -2.90
C ILE A 26 6.80 -4.60 -2.56
N ARG A 27 7.63 -4.86 -3.57
CA ARG A 27 9.04 -5.24 -3.35
C ARG A 27 9.93 -4.06 -3.00
N ARG A 28 9.77 -2.91 -3.67
CA ARG A 28 10.71 -1.78 -3.56
C ARG A 28 10.26 -0.69 -2.60
N VAL A 29 8.96 -0.43 -2.50
CA VAL A 29 8.43 0.63 -1.62
C VAL A 29 8.09 0.05 -0.25
N LEU A 30 7.35 -1.06 -0.22
CA LEU A 30 7.00 -1.71 1.05
C LEU A 30 8.11 -2.62 1.59
N GLY A 31 9.09 -3.02 0.76
CA GLY A 31 10.15 -3.94 1.19
C GLY A 31 9.64 -5.33 1.57
N LEU A 32 8.47 -5.71 1.04
CA LEU A 32 7.79 -6.97 1.34
C LEU A 32 7.98 -7.99 0.21
N LEU A 33 7.92 -9.26 0.60
CA LEU A 33 8.01 -10.38 -0.33
C LEU A 33 6.64 -10.60 -0.99
N LEU A 34 6.63 -10.68 -2.33
CA LEU A 34 5.41 -10.88 -3.11
C LEU A 34 4.78 -12.23 -2.80
N GLU A 35 5.59 -13.20 -2.41
CA GLU A 35 5.21 -14.58 -2.09
C GLU A 35 4.26 -14.66 -0.88
N TYR A 36 4.19 -13.62 -0.05
CA TYR A 36 3.26 -13.53 1.08
C TYR A 36 1.88 -12.99 0.69
N TYR A 37 1.73 -12.51 -0.54
CA TYR A 37 0.47 -11.96 -1.02
C TYR A 37 -0.38 -13.02 -1.70
N LEU A 38 -1.64 -13.12 -1.27
CA LEU A 38 -2.67 -13.80 -2.04
C LEU A 38 -3.05 -12.91 -3.23
N ILE A 39 -2.94 -13.45 -4.44
CA ILE A 39 -3.28 -12.73 -5.68
C ILE A 39 -4.64 -13.20 -6.16
N GLN A 40 -5.58 -12.28 -6.29
CA GLN A 40 -6.94 -12.55 -6.74
C GLN A 40 -7.37 -11.56 -7.82
N LYS A 41 -8.33 -11.98 -8.67
CA LYS A 41 -8.99 -11.06 -9.59
C LYS A 41 -9.75 -10.01 -8.78
N ALA A 42 -9.58 -8.74 -9.14
CA ALA A 42 -10.29 -7.63 -8.52
C ALA A 42 -11.26 -7.01 -9.53
N LYS A 43 -12.40 -6.52 -9.01
CA LYS A 43 -13.23 -5.52 -9.66
C LYS A 43 -13.49 -4.43 -8.63
N VAL A 44 -12.91 -3.26 -8.82
CA VAL A 44 -13.23 -2.08 -7.98
C VAL A 44 -14.32 -1.30 -8.70
N LYS A 45 -15.43 -1.00 -8.02
CA LYS A 45 -16.66 -0.42 -8.62
C LYS A 45 -16.44 0.80 -9.53
N HIS A 46 -15.38 1.57 -9.30
CA HIS A 46 -15.11 2.84 -9.98
C HIS A 46 -13.71 2.92 -10.62
N LYS A 47 -12.94 1.82 -10.62
CA LYS A 47 -11.59 1.78 -11.21
C LYS A 47 -11.29 0.39 -11.76
N ASP A 48 -10.74 0.34 -12.97
CA ASP A 48 -10.45 -0.89 -13.71
C ASP A 48 -9.18 -1.61 -13.24
N TYR A 49 -8.95 -1.72 -11.92
CA TYR A 49 -7.92 -2.62 -11.40
C TYR A 49 -8.37 -4.05 -11.62
N THR A 50 -7.51 -4.86 -12.23
CA THR A 50 -7.83 -6.24 -12.60
C THR A 50 -7.31 -7.25 -11.59
N ARG A 51 -6.33 -6.87 -10.76
CA ARG A 51 -5.73 -7.71 -9.73
C ARG A 51 -5.70 -7.03 -8.37
N LEU A 52 -5.86 -7.84 -7.33
CA LEU A 52 -5.63 -7.47 -5.94
C LEU A 52 -4.57 -8.40 -5.37
N TYR A 53 -3.50 -7.81 -4.86
CA TYR A 53 -2.48 -8.45 -4.05
C TYR A 53 -2.86 -8.15 -2.60
N GLN A 54 -3.18 -9.18 -1.81
CA GLN A 54 -3.57 -9.03 -0.41
C GLN A 54 -2.66 -9.82 0.53
N PHE A 55 -2.08 -9.15 1.52
CA PHE A 55 -1.38 -9.78 2.63
C PHE A 55 -1.98 -9.28 3.94
N GLY A 56 -2.79 -10.13 4.59
CA GLY A 56 -3.64 -9.70 5.70
C GLY A 56 -4.58 -8.56 5.27
N THR A 57 -4.42 -7.40 5.90
CA THR A 57 -5.19 -6.17 5.61
C THR A 57 -4.43 -5.18 4.72
N ILE A 58 -3.19 -5.48 4.31
CA ILE A 58 -2.46 -4.73 3.29
C ILE A 58 -3.00 -5.12 1.93
N LYS A 59 -3.50 -4.14 1.17
CA LYS A 59 -4.11 -4.37 -0.15
C LYS A 59 -3.41 -3.51 -1.18
N VAL A 60 -2.97 -4.12 -2.27
CA VAL A 60 -2.47 -3.42 -3.45
C VAL A 60 -3.31 -3.82 -4.65
N TYR A 61 -4.10 -2.89 -5.16
CA TYR A 61 -4.84 -3.06 -6.41
C TYR A 61 -3.91 -2.68 -7.56
N GLY A 62 -3.84 -3.53 -8.58
CA GLY A 62 -2.87 -3.38 -9.66
C GLY A 62 -3.45 -3.59 -11.05
N ASP A 63 -2.56 -3.46 -12.03
CA ASP A 63 -2.80 -3.77 -13.44
C ASP A 63 -3.93 -2.94 -14.08
N ARG A 64 -4.16 -1.72 -13.57
CA ARG A 64 -4.98 -0.73 -14.27
C ARG A 64 -4.13 -0.07 -15.34
N GLN A 65 -4.52 -0.21 -16.60
CA GLN A 65 -3.92 0.55 -17.70
C GLN A 65 -4.44 1.98 -17.69
N LEU A 66 -3.57 2.94 -17.97
CA LEU A 66 -3.99 4.33 -18.16
C LEU A 66 -4.48 4.51 -19.61
N ASN A 67 -5.68 5.05 -19.78
CA ASN A 67 -6.29 5.31 -21.10
C ASN A 67 -5.83 6.67 -21.66
N ASP A 68 -4.56 7.02 -21.48
CA ASP A 68 -3.96 8.29 -21.92
C ASP A 68 -3.08 8.12 -23.18
N GLY A 69 -3.15 6.96 -23.83
CA GLY A 69 -2.31 6.60 -24.97
C GLY A 69 -0.89 6.18 -24.59
N THR A 70 -0.57 6.08 -23.29
CA THR A 70 0.71 5.57 -22.81
C THR A 70 0.58 4.13 -22.31
N ASN A 71 1.63 3.31 -22.45
CA ASN A 71 1.67 1.95 -21.90
C ASN A 71 1.93 1.93 -20.37
N LYS A 72 1.48 2.97 -19.67
CA LYS A 72 1.70 3.13 -18.23
C LYS A 72 0.61 2.41 -17.45
N VAL A 73 1.02 1.85 -16.31
CA VAL A 73 0.14 1.14 -15.39
C VAL A 73 0.06 1.87 -14.06
N GLU A 74 -1.09 1.78 -13.41
CA GLU A 74 -1.35 2.36 -12.10
C GLU A 74 -1.57 1.25 -11.07
N CYS A 75 -1.10 1.48 -9.84
CA CYS A 75 -1.49 0.68 -8.69
C CYS A 75 -1.97 1.55 -7.52
N HIS A 76 -2.75 0.94 -6.62
CA HIS A 76 -3.37 1.61 -5.49
C HIS A 76 -3.15 0.80 -4.22
N LEU A 77 -2.41 1.40 -3.29
CA LEU A 77 -2.17 0.87 -1.96
C LEU A 77 -3.28 1.31 -1.01
N VAL A 78 -3.80 0.36 -0.24
CA VAL A 78 -4.69 0.59 0.88
C VAL A 78 -4.13 -0.12 2.12
N LEU A 79 -3.86 0.66 3.17
CA LEU A 79 -3.51 0.20 4.51
C LEU A 79 -4.62 0.65 5.47
N SER A 80 -5.35 -0.29 6.06
CA SER A 80 -6.21 0.00 7.22
C SER A 80 -5.37 0.07 8.51
N VAL A 81 -5.97 0.47 9.63
CA VAL A 81 -5.26 0.56 10.93
C VAL A 81 -4.52 -0.74 11.27
N GLN A 82 -5.20 -1.89 11.09
CA GLN A 82 -4.59 -3.20 11.32
C GLN A 82 -3.46 -3.49 10.32
N GLY A 83 -3.60 -3.01 9.08
CA GLY A 83 -2.58 -3.16 8.05
C GLY A 83 -1.35 -2.34 8.34
N TYR A 84 -1.53 -1.12 8.85
CA TYR A 84 -0.44 -0.27 9.29
C TYR A 84 0.26 -0.82 10.54
N ASP A 85 -0.50 -1.26 11.54
CA ASP A 85 0.06 -1.86 12.76
C ASP A 85 0.88 -3.12 12.41
N TYR A 86 0.35 -3.99 11.55
CA TYR A 86 1.04 -5.18 11.08
C TYR A 86 2.29 -4.86 10.23
N TYR A 87 2.16 -3.91 9.30
CA TYR A 87 3.29 -3.43 8.49
C TYR A 87 4.41 -2.86 9.38
N SER A 88 4.06 -2.06 10.37
CA SER A 88 5.00 -1.46 11.32
C SER A 88 5.77 -2.53 12.09
N LEU A 89 5.08 -3.58 12.57
CA LEU A 89 5.72 -4.71 13.23
C LEU A 89 6.72 -5.43 12.31
N LEU A 90 6.33 -5.71 11.06
CA LEU A 90 7.25 -6.32 10.08
C LEU A 90 8.49 -5.46 9.85
N GLN A 91 8.35 -4.14 9.83
CA GLN A 91 9.47 -3.22 9.67
C GLN A 91 10.33 -3.05 10.91
N THR A 92 9.84 -3.32 12.12
CA THR A 92 10.68 -3.32 13.34
C THR A 92 11.62 -4.53 13.44
N THR A 93 11.32 -5.61 12.72
CA THR A 93 12.16 -6.82 12.68
C THR A 93 13.26 -6.78 11.61
N LYS A 94 13.17 -5.82 10.69
CA LYS A 94 14.23 -5.45 9.74
C LYS A 94 14.77 -4.08 10.19
N ALA A 95 15.98 -3.68 9.79
CA ALA A 95 16.45 -2.32 10.08
C ALA A 95 15.35 -1.32 9.64
N PRO A 96 14.92 -0.36 10.48
CA PRO A 96 13.69 0.38 10.26
C PRO A 96 13.77 1.14 8.93
N ILE A 97 13.00 0.68 7.93
CA ILE A 97 12.74 1.46 6.73
C ILE A 97 11.71 2.51 7.16
N VAL A 98 12.22 3.69 7.51
CA VAL A 98 11.40 4.88 7.69
C VAL A 98 10.77 5.18 6.34
N ILE A 99 9.48 4.85 6.16
CA ILE A 99 8.69 5.48 5.10
C ILE A 99 8.53 6.94 5.54
N SER A 100 9.49 7.78 5.15
CA SER A 100 9.33 9.22 5.21
C SER A 100 8.25 9.59 4.20
N LEU A 101 7.00 9.69 4.66
CA LEU A 101 5.95 10.36 3.90
C LEU A 101 6.29 11.85 3.85
N ILE A 102 7.09 12.25 2.87
CA ILE A 102 7.21 13.65 2.51
C ILE A 102 5.96 13.98 1.69
N LEU A 103 4.93 14.49 2.36
CA LEU A 103 3.78 15.11 1.71
C LEU A 103 4.24 16.38 1.01
N VAL A 104 4.66 16.27 -0.25
CA VAL A 104 4.88 17.44 -1.11
C VAL A 104 3.50 17.87 -1.62
N TYR A 105 2.89 18.84 -0.95
CA TYR A 105 1.77 19.58 -1.51
C TYR A 105 2.32 20.48 -2.63
N LYS A 106 1.78 20.33 -3.85
CA LYS A 106 1.93 21.30 -4.95
C LYS A 106 0.64 22.09 -5.09
#